data_AF-A0AAU9VH10-F1
#
_entry.id   AF-A0AAU9VH10-F1
#
_cell.length_a   1.000
_cell.length_b   1.000
_cell.length_c   1.000
_cell.angle_alpha   90.00
_cell.angle_beta   90.00
_cell.angle_gamma   90.00
#
_symmetry.space_group_name_H-M   'P 1'
#
loop_
_entity.id
_entity.type
_entity.pdbx_description
1 polymer ?
#
loop_
_entity_poly.entity_id
_entity_poly.type
_entity_poly.pdbx_seq_one_letter_code
_entity_poly.pdbx_strand_id
1 'polypeptide(L)'
;MIEESTRANLQIYTAPLITNRDHFYIVIKNFGNSSARIEKASIDETTDSALTVNEKPFSTRMKDTVLAPGQTATYAVVPSNLDSNHVSTIELSYFSTNTNKVYKAAFEGKLRSLSTLPSIGISDAPIDKQLLELLQDHLRRNL
;
A
#
# COMPACT_ATOMS: atom_id res chain seq x y z
N MET A 1 -4.16 24.96 16.50
CA MET A 1 -3.54 25.09 15.16
C MET A 1 -2.06 24.64 15.09
N ILE A 2 -1.36 24.33 16.18
CA ILE A 2 0.06 23.91 16.14
C ILE A 2 0.25 22.38 15.92
N GLU A 3 -0.67 21.56 16.41
CA GLU A 3 -0.53 20.09 16.35
C GLU A 3 -0.64 19.53 14.92
N GLU A 4 -1.52 20.10 14.08
CA GLU A 4 -1.66 19.63 12.69
C GLU A 4 -0.42 19.91 11.83
N SER A 5 0.33 20.96 12.14
CA SER A 5 1.55 21.34 11.43
C SER A 5 2.77 20.49 11.83
N THR A 6 2.69 19.74 12.94
CA THR A 6 3.81 18.97 13.49
C THR A 6 3.57 17.46 13.52
N ARG A 7 2.37 17.00 13.13
CA ARG A 7 2.01 15.57 13.13
C ARG A 7 2.40 14.86 11.83
N ALA A 8 2.61 13.54 11.94
CA ALA A 8 2.56 12.63 10.81
C ALA A 8 1.10 12.51 10.31
N ASN A 9 0.93 12.26 9.01
CA ASN A 9 -0.39 12.05 8.42
C ASN A 9 -0.28 10.98 7.33
N LEU A 10 -0.61 9.74 7.67
CA LEU A 10 -0.62 8.65 6.72
C LEU A 10 -1.94 8.61 5.96
N GLN A 11 -1.85 8.47 4.65
CA GLN A 11 -2.97 8.13 3.78
C GLN A 11 -2.68 6.84 3.04
N ILE A 12 -3.73 6.06 2.81
CA ILE A 12 -3.69 4.79 2.11
C ILE A 12 -4.55 4.95 0.85
N TYR A 13 -3.99 4.62 -0.31
CA TYR A 13 -4.72 4.64 -1.57
C TYR A 13 -4.21 3.56 -2.51
N THR A 14 -5.01 3.22 -3.51
CA THR A 14 -4.59 2.32 -4.58
C THR A 14 -4.06 3.11 -5.77
N ALA A 15 -3.06 2.58 -6.45
CA ALA A 15 -2.58 3.10 -7.72
C ALA A 15 -2.60 1.97 -8.75
N PRO A 16 -3.14 2.20 -9.97
CA PRO A 16 -3.16 1.18 -11.00
C PRO A 16 -1.74 0.80 -11.42
N LEU A 17 -1.54 -0.48 -11.67
CA LEU A 17 -0.31 -0.96 -12.31
C LEU A 17 -0.55 -1.00 -13.82
N ILE A 18 0.32 -0.37 -14.61
CA ILE A 18 0.23 -0.41 -16.08
C ILE A 18 0.72 -1.79 -16.54
N THR A 19 -0.13 -2.81 -16.44
CA THR A 19 0.12 -4.16 -16.95
C THR A 19 -1.17 -4.74 -17.53
N ASN A 20 -1.05 -5.80 -18.33
CA ASN A 20 -2.17 -6.50 -18.95
C ASN A 20 -2.98 -7.39 -17.97
N ARG A 21 -2.88 -7.13 -16.66
CA ARG A 21 -3.50 -7.90 -15.57
C ARG A 21 -4.03 -6.95 -14.50
N ASP A 22 -4.99 -7.40 -13.70
CA ASP A 22 -5.64 -6.70 -12.58
C ASP A 22 -4.70 -6.46 -11.37
N HIS A 23 -3.48 -6.01 -11.64
CA HIS A 23 -2.50 -5.68 -10.63
C HIS A 23 -2.63 -4.21 -10.24
N PHE A 24 -2.43 -3.92 -8.96
CA PHE A 24 -2.38 -2.56 -8.45
C PHE A 24 -1.38 -2.48 -7.29
N TYR A 25 -1.00 -1.26 -6.96
CA TYR A 25 -0.26 -0.98 -5.75
C TYR A 25 -1.22 -0.56 -4.64
N ILE A 26 -0.98 -1.05 -3.43
CA ILE A 26 -1.42 -0.36 -2.22
C ILE A 26 -0.30 0.58 -1.80
N VAL A 27 -0.63 1.86 -1.70
CA VAL A 27 0.31 2.93 -1.45
C VAL A 27 -0.02 3.56 -0.10
N ILE A 28 0.98 3.60 0.78
CA ILE A 28 0.89 4.29 2.07
C ILE A 28 1.86 5.47 2.00
N LYS A 29 1.33 6.69 2.04
CA LYS A 29 2.14 7.91 1.95
C LYS A 29 1.99 8.77 3.18
N ASN A 30 3.10 9.32 3.65
CA ASN A 30 3.11 10.32 4.72
C ASN A 30 3.03 11.73 4.14
N PHE A 31 1.88 12.38 4.28
CA PHE A 31 1.65 13.78 3.92
C PHE A 31 1.86 14.75 5.09
N GLY A 32 2.22 14.24 6.27
CA GLY A 32 2.52 15.05 7.43
C GLY A 32 3.95 15.58 7.44
N ASN A 33 4.26 16.35 8.49
CA ASN A 33 5.56 16.99 8.68
C ASN A 33 6.44 16.27 9.73
N SER A 34 5.98 15.11 10.22
CA SER A 34 6.74 14.24 11.12
C SER A 34 6.83 12.85 10.54
N SER A 35 7.87 12.10 10.92
CA SER A 35 7.96 10.68 10.61
C SER A 35 6.83 9.89 11.29
N ALA A 36 6.34 8.89 10.58
CA ALA A 36 5.34 7.93 11.06
C ALA A 36 5.99 6.56 11.21
N ARG A 37 5.74 5.85 12.30
CA ARG A 37 6.06 4.41 12.43
C ARG A 37 4.78 3.61 12.56
N ILE A 38 4.55 2.68 11.64
CA ILE A 38 3.38 1.81 11.67
C ILE A 38 3.57 0.79 12.80
N GLU A 39 2.64 0.81 13.77
CA GLU A 39 2.62 -0.11 14.91
C GLU A 39 1.83 -1.37 14.57
N LYS A 40 0.67 -1.19 13.93
CA LYS A 40 -0.26 -2.27 13.64
C LYS A 40 -0.99 -1.99 12.33
N ALA A 41 -1.16 -3.05 11.55
CA ALA A 41 -2.09 -3.07 10.42
C ALA A 41 -3.19 -4.10 10.71
N SER A 42 -4.44 -3.72 10.46
CA SER A 42 -5.61 -4.58 10.52
C SER A 42 -6.26 -4.55 9.15
N ILE A 43 -6.51 -5.72 8.59
CA ILE A 43 -7.10 -5.89 7.26
C ILE A 43 -8.26 -6.87 7.43
N ASP A 44 -9.35 -6.64 6.71
CA ASP A 44 -10.46 -7.60 6.72
C ASP A 44 -10.00 -8.98 6.20
N GLU A 45 -10.56 -10.05 6.74
CA GLU A 45 -10.09 -11.42 6.52
C GLU A 45 -10.09 -11.82 5.04
N THR A 46 -11.13 -11.43 4.30
CA THR A 46 -11.26 -11.70 2.86
C THR A 46 -10.12 -11.04 2.08
N THR A 47 -9.84 -9.77 2.37
CA THR A 47 -8.73 -9.05 1.74
C THR A 47 -7.39 -9.63 2.17
N ASP A 48 -7.12 -9.83 3.46
CA ASP A 48 -5.81 -10.31 3.94
C ASP A 48 -5.47 -11.70 3.36
N SER A 49 -6.48 -12.56 3.23
CA SER A 49 -6.37 -13.87 2.57
C SER A 49 -6.07 -13.75 1.08
N ALA A 50 -6.74 -12.83 0.37
CA ALA A 50 -6.52 -12.61 -1.06
C ALA A 50 -5.17 -11.96 -1.38
N LEU A 51 -4.57 -11.25 -0.41
CA LEU A 51 -3.29 -10.53 -0.56
C LEU A 51 -2.09 -11.25 0.10
N THR A 52 -2.28 -12.49 0.54
CA THR A 52 -1.22 -13.29 1.18
C THR A 52 -0.05 -13.54 0.23
N VAL A 53 1.18 -13.32 0.71
CA VAL A 53 2.43 -13.57 -0.05
C VAL A 53 3.31 -14.51 0.76
N ASN A 54 3.73 -15.62 0.17
CA ASN A 54 4.56 -16.64 0.83
C ASN A 54 3.98 -17.08 2.20
N GLU A 55 2.67 -17.34 2.24
CA GLU A 55 1.94 -17.78 3.44
C GLU A 55 1.94 -16.78 4.62
N LYS A 56 2.42 -15.54 4.40
CA LYS A 56 2.40 -14.49 5.41
C LYS A 56 1.25 -13.53 5.16
N PRO A 57 0.48 -13.16 6.20
CA PRO A 57 -0.57 -12.15 6.09
C PRO A 57 0.02 -10.84 5.57
N PHE A 58 -0.71 -10.15 4.69
CA PHE A 58 -0.25 -8.92 4.07
C PHE A 58 -0.04 -7.81 5.10
N SER A 59 -0.88 -7.80 6.15
CA SER A 59 -0.76 -6.95 7.34
C SER A 59 0.63 -6.99 7.99
N THR A 60 1.33 -8.14 7.96
CA THR A 60 2.66 -8.28 8.57
C THR A 60 3.75 -7.49 7.83
N ARG A 61 3.56 -7.21 6.53
CA ARG A 61 4.52 -6.46 5.71
C ARG A 61 4.54 -4.97 6.03
N MET A 62 3.47 -4.47 6.65
CA MET A 62 3.32 -3.05 7.00
C MET A 62 3.84 -2.73 8.39
N LYS A 63 3.94 -3.74 9.26
CA LYS A 63 4.37 -3.56 10.64
C LYS A 63 5.80 -3.04 10.70
N ASP A 64 6.06 -2.11 11.62
CA ASP A 64 7.36 -1.49 11.88
C ASP A 64 7.93 -0.65 10.73
N THR A 65 7.18 -0.46 9.64
CA THR A 65 7.57 0.45 8.55
C THR A 65 7.58 1.89 9.06
N VAL A 66 8.70 2.58 8.80
CA VAL A 66 8.90 3.99 9.13
C VAL A 66 8.85 4.82 7.85
N LEU A 67 8.03 5.87 7.85
CA LEU A 67 7.85 6.81 6.73
C LEU A 67 8.17 8.23 7.18
N ALA A 68 9.26 8.80 6.67
CA ALA A 68 9.55 10.22 6.86
C ALA A 68 8.54 11.10 6.11
N PRO A 69 8.48 12.42 6.39
CA PRO A 69 7.63 13.35 5.63
C PRO A 69 7.83 13.22 4.12
N GLY A 70 6.74 13.09 3.37
CA GLY A 70 6.74 12.93 1.91
C GLY A 70 7.07 11.51 1.40
N GLN A 71 7.55 10.61 2.26
CA GLN A 71 7.89 9.25 1.86
C GLN A 71 6.67 8.36 1.66
N THR A 72 6.88 7.33 0.86
CA THR A 72 5.86 6.38 0.42
C THR A 72 6.35 4.95 0.61
N ALA A 73 5.52 4.09 1.19
CA ALA A 73 5.67 2.64 1.11
C ALA A 73 4.67 2.09 0.10
N THR A 74 5.20 1.38 -0.89
CA THR A 74 4.43 0.82 -2.00
C THR A 74 4.46 -0.70 -1.92
N TYR A 75 3.29 -1.33 -1.92
CA TYR A 75 3.15 -2.77 -1.90
C TYR A 75 2.48 -3.23 -3.19
N ALA A 76 3.21 -4.02 -3.99
CA ALA A 76 2.67 -4.69 -5.16
C ALA A 76 1.67 -5.76 -4.73
N VAL A 77 0.48 -5.72 -5.34
CA VAL A 77 -0.61 -6.63 -5.02
C VAL A 77 -1.10 -7.31 -6.30
N VAL A 78 -1.17 -8.64 -6.24
CA VAL A 78 -1.81 -9.49 -7.24
C VAL A 78 -3.02 -10.10 -6.56
N PRO A 79 -4.23 -9.55 -6.73
CA PRO A 79 -5.43 -10.13 -6.14
C PRO A 79 -5.71 -11.47 -6.84
N SER A 80 -5.51 -12.58 -6.14
CA SER A 80 -5.74 -13.90 -6.73
C SER A 80 -7.22 -14.29 -6.75
N ASN A 81 -8.02 -13.80 -5.80
CA ASN A 81 -9.43 -14.22 -5.59
C ASN A 81 -10.32 -13.15 -4.93
N LEU A 82 -10.03 -11.85 -5.10
CA LEU A 82 -10.88 -10.82 -4.49
C LEU A 82 -12.16 -10.64 -5.32
N ASP A 83 -13.34 -10.89 -4.72
CA ASP A 83 -14.61 -10.62 -5.39
C ASP A 83 -14.65 -9.13 -5.79
N SER A 84 -14.98 -8.89 -7.04
CA SER A 84 -15.20 -7.55 -7.58
C SER A 84 -16.12 -6.72 -6.66
N ASN A 85 -17.14 -7.29 -6.02
CA ASN A 85 -18.08 -6.56 -5.18
C ASN A 85 -17.62 -6.36 -3.73
N HIS A 86 -16.55 -7.03 -3.32
CA HIS A 86 -15.98 -6.91 -1.98
C HIS A 86 -15.47 -5.48 -1.72
N VAL A 87 -15.79 -4.96 -0.53
CA VAL A 87 -15.25 -3.69 -0.03
C VAL A 87 -14.16 -4.03 0.97
N SER A 88 -12.91 -3.72 0.61
CA SER A 88 -11.77 -3.97 1.46
C SER A 88 -11.63 -2.88 2.50
N THR A 89 -11.29 -3.27 3.72
CA THR A 89 -11.00 -2.35 4.83
C THR A 89 -9.57 -2.58 5.29
N ILE A 90 -8.78 -1.51 5.28
CA ILE A 90 -7.39 -1.50 5.76
C ILE A 90 -7.28 -0.40 6.81
N GLU A 91 -6.92 -0.77 8.03
CA GLU A 91 -6.67 0.16 9.13
C GLU A 91 -5.22 0.07 9.58
N LEU A 92 -4.60 1.22 9.79
CA LEU A 92 -3.25 1.37 10.32
C LEU A 92 -3.28 2.17 11.60
N SER A 93 -2.62 1.66 12.64
CA SER A 93 -2.22 2.44 13.81
C SER A 93 -0.75 2.81 13.67
N TYR A 94 -0.41 4.09 13.87
CA TYR A 94 0.96 4.57 13.72
C TYR A 94 1.34 5.64 14.75
N PHE A 95 2.60 5.65 15.14
CA PHE A 95 3.19 6.68 15.99
C PHE A 95 3.71 7.85 15.15
N SER A 96 3.42 9.06 15.58
CA SER A 96 4.07 10.27 15.07
C SER A 96 5.27 10.61 15.96
N THR A 97 6.47 10.61 15.42
CA THR A 97 7.71 10.79 16.21
C THR A 97 7.81 12.15 16.89
N ASN A 98 7.28 13.23 16.30
CA ASN A 98 7.37 14.57 16.88
C ASN A 98 6.36 14.80 18.00
N THR A 99 5.22 14.11 17.99
CA THR A 99 4.17 14.29 19.01
C THR A 99 4.11 13.14 20.01
N ASN A 100 4.80 12.02 19.74
CA ASN A 100 4.75 10.76 20.49
C ASN A 100 3.32 10.23 20.73
N LYS A 101 2.37 10.64 19.88
CA LYS A 101 0.98 10.19 19.91
C LYS A 101 0.73 9.12 18.85
N VAL A 102 -0.26 8.27 19.13
CA VAL A 102 -0.78 7.27 18.19
C VAL A 102 -1.93 7.87 17.40
N TYR A 103 -1.89 7.68 16.09
CA TYR A 103 -2.94 8.07 15.16
C TYR A 103 -3.40 6.86 14.36
N LYS A 104 -4.56 7.00 13.71
CA LYS A 104 -5.14 5.98 12.84
C LYS A 104 -5.30 6.51 11.43
N ALA A 105 -5.06 5.63 10.46
CA ALA A 105 -5.43 5.84 9.07
C ALA A 105 -6.26 4.65 8.62
N ALA A 106 -7.34 4.90 7.90
CA ALA A 106 -8.20 3.86 7.36
C ALA A 106 -8.43 4.08 5.88
N PHE A 107 -8.54 2.98 5.15
CA PHE A 107 -9.01 2.93 3.79
C PHE A 107 -10.16 1.94 3.73
N GLU A 108 -11.26 2.38 3.13
CA GLU A 108 -12.40 1.54 2.82
C GLU A 108 -12.71 1.74 1.34
N GLY A 109 -12.66 0.65 0.56
CA GLY A 109 -12.88 0.76 -0.87
C GLY A 109 -12.71 -0.56 -1.61
N LYS A 110 -13.24 -0.60 -2.83
CA LYS A 110 -13.06 -1.75 -3.70
C LYS A 110 -11.62 -1.74 -4.24
N LEU A 111 -10.85 -2.76 -3.91
CA LEU A 111 -9.52 -2.96 -4.47
C LEU A 111 -9.67 -3.53 -5.88
N ARG A 112 -9.74 -2.65 -6.87
CA ARG A 112 -9.77 -3.02 -8.30
C ARG A 112 -8.67 -2.27 -9.04
N SER A 113 -8.15 -2.87 -10.11
CA SER A 113 -7.37 -2.13 -11.11
C SER A 113 -8.25 -1.03 -11.70
N LEU A 114 -7.84 0.23 -11.55
CA LEU A 114 -8.40 1.34 -12.32
C LEU A 114 -7.98 1.12 -13.78
N SER A 115 -8.82 0.44 -14.55
CA SER A 115 -8.60 0.05 -15.96
C SER A 115 -8.56 1.23 -16.94
N THR A 116 -8.38 2.47 -16.47
CA THR A 116 -8.43 3.67 -17.30
C THR A 116 -7.10 4.06 -17.94
N LEU A 117 -6.01 3.30 -17.71
CA LEU A 117 -4.72 3.56 -18.35
C LEU A 117 -4.35 2.46 -19.36
N PRO A 118 -3.85 2.82 -20.55
CA PRO A 118 -3.52 1.88 -21.61
C PRO A 118 -2.41 0.92 -21.14
N SER A 119 -2.73 -0.37 -21.15
CA SER A 119 -1.83 -1.48 -20.82
C SER A 119 -0.63 -1.50 -21.79
N ILE A 120 0.58 -1.33 -21.27
CA ILE A 120 1.82 -1.65 -21.99
C ILE A 120 2.05 -3.14 -21.74
N GLY A 121 1.98 -3.95 -22.80
CA GLY A 121 2.09 -5.40 -22.72
C GLY A 121 3.42 -5.84 -22.11
N ILE A 122 3.37 -6.60 -21.02
CA ILE A 122 4.55 -7.23 -20.41
C ILE A 122 4.43 -8.75 -20.58
N SER A 123 5.52 -9.34 -21.07
CA SER A 123 5.73 -10.75 -21.45
C SER A 123 5.36 -11.79 -20.38
N ASP A 124 5.06 -13.03 -20.81
CA ASP A 124 4.70 -14.24 -20.03
C ASP A 124 5.82 -14.78 -19.11
N ALA A 125 6.47 -13.91 -18.33
CA ALA A 125 7.48 -14.31 -17.35
C ALA A 125 6.86 -14.84 -16.03
N PRO A 126 7.60 -15.67 -15.25
CA PRO A 126 7.19 -16.09 -13.92
C PRO A 126 6.93 -14.91 -12.97
N ILE A 127 5.95 -15.05 -12.07
CA ILE A 127 5.44 -13.98 -11.18
C ILE A 127 6.56 -13.27 -10.40
N ASP A 128 7.53 -14.01 -9.87
CA ASP A 128 8.63 -13.43 -9.10
C ASP A 128 9.53 -12.52 -9.94
N LYS A 129 9.71 -12.87 -11.22
CA LYS A 129 10.51 -12.11 -12.16
C LYS A 129 9.77 -10.86 -12.63
N GLN A 130 8.45 -10.97 -12.81
CA GLN A 130 7.58 -9.81 -13.06
C GLN A 130 7.59 -8.87 -11.85
N LEU A 131 7.45 -9.38 -10.63
CA LEU A 131 7.47 -8.57 -9.39
C LEU A 131 8.80 -7.82 -9.23
N LEU A 132 9.93 -8.49 -9.55
CA LEU A 132 11.26 -7.90 -9.49
C LEU A 132 11.46 -6.81 -10.56
N GLU A 133 11.07 -7.07 -11.80
CA GLU A 133 11.12 -6.07 -12.88
C GLU A 133 10.22 -4.85 -12.58
N LEU A 134 9.05 -5.08 -11.97
CA LEU A 134 8.12 -4.03 -11.55
C LEU A 134 8.65 -3.19 -10.38
N LEU A 135 9.33 -3.81 -9.41
CA LEU A 135 10.03 -3.09 -8.34
C LEU A 135 11.17 -2.24 -8.89
N GLN A 136 11.93 -2.77 -9.85
CA GLN A 136 13.01 -2.04 -10.51
C GLN A 136 12.49 -0.84 -11.31
N ASP A 137 11.37 -0.96 -12.01
CA ASP A 137 10.79 0.16 -12.77
C ASP A 137 10.22 1.25 -11.85
N HIS A 138 9.61 0.88 -10.72
CA HIS A 138 9.18 1.84 -9.71
C HIS A 138 10.36 2.59 -9.06
N LEU A 139 11.47 1.90 -8.78
CA LEU A 139 12.69 2.53 -8.26
C LEU A 139 13.30 3.52 -9.27
N ARG A 140 13.28 3.19 -10.57
CA ARG A 140 13.78 4.07 -11.64
C ARG A 140 13.00 5.36 -11.81
N ARG A 141 11.69 5.36 -11.55
CA ARG A 141 10.84 6.56 -11.66
C ARG A 141 10.94 7.50 -10.45
N ASN A 142 11.52 7.03 -9.35
CA ASN A 142 11.65 7.78 -8.10
C ASN A 142 13.12 8.18 -7.79
N LEU A 143 14.03 8.01 -8.75
CA LEU A 143 15.36 8.61 -8.79
C LEU A 143 15.32 9.91 -9.61
#